data_AF-A0A0X1KLF0-F1
#
_entry.id   AF-A0A0X1KLF0-F1
#
_cell.length_a   1.000
_cell.length_b   1.000
_cell.length_c   1.000
_cell.angle_alpha   90.00
_cell.angle_beta   90.00
_cell.angle_gamma   90.00
#
_symmetry.space_group_name_H-M   'P 1'
#
loop_
_entity.id
_entity.type
_entity.pdbx_description
1 polymer ?
#
loop_
_entity_poly.entity_id
_entity_poly.type
_entity_poly.pdbx_seq_one_letter_code
_entity_poly.pdbx_strand_id
1 'polypeptide(L)' 'MERKTAYRFLLLLVLILTVFYTLGLVGVIPFEVSYYITIFMIILFVLLRWDHHRGKGRE' A
#
# COMPACT_ATOMS: atom_id res chain seq x y z
N MET A 1 10.76 14.93 -2.51
CA MET A 1 9.50 15.36 -3.16
C MET A 1 8.59 15.91 -2.08
N GLU A 2 7.84 16.99 -2.33
CA GLU A 2 6.86 17.51 -1.36
C GLU A 2 6.01 16.36 -0.78
N ARG A 3 5.71 16.39 0.54
CA ARG A 3 4.87 15.37 1.20
C ARG A 3 3.61 15.06 0.38
N LYS A 4 3.03 16.11 -0.21
CA LYS A 4 1.87 16.06 -1.11
C LYS A 4 2.07 15.14 -2.32
N THR A 5 3.24 15.19 -2.95
CA THR A 5 3.59 14.36 -4.10
C THR A 5 3.81 12.91 -3.67
N ALA A 6 4.49 12.67 -2.54
CA ALA A 6 4.69 11.33 -2.00
C ALA A 6 3.36 10.63 -1.68
N TYR A 7 2.41 11.32 -1.03
CA TYR A 7 1.07 10.77 -0.77
C TYR A 7 0.30 10.48 -2.06
N ARG A 8 0.45 11.31 -3.10
CA ARG A 8 -0.23 11.12 -4.39
C ARG A 8 0.28 9.87 -5.11
N PHE A 9 1.59 9.64 -5.10
CA PHE A 9 2.18 8.40 -5.63
C PHE A 9 1.76 7.18 -4.83
N LEU A 10 1.75 7.28 -3.50
CA LEU A 10 1.29 6.19 -2.63
C LEU A 10 -0.18 5.84 -2.90
N LEU A 11 -1.03 6.85 -3.10
CA LEU A 11 -2.44 6.68 -3.44
C LEU A 11 -2.60 5.93 -4.77
N LEU A 12 -1.86 6.34 -5.81
CA LEU A 12 -1.89 5.67 -7.11
C LEU A 12 -1.41 4.22 -7.02
N LEU A 13 -0.34 3.97 -6.26
CA LEU A 13 0.18 2.63 -6.02
C LEU A 13 -0.88 1.73 -5.36
N VAL A 14 -1.50 2.21 -4.28
CA VAL A 14 -2.55 1.47 -3.56
C VAL A 14 -3.74 1.19 -4.45
N LEU A 15 -4.15 2.15 -5.28
CA LEU A 15 -5.26 1.98 -6.21
C LEU A 15 -4.98 0.85 -7.21
N ILE A 16 -3.79 0.83 -7.81
CA ILE A 16 -3.37 -0.22 -8.74
C ILE A 16 -3.34 -1.59 -8.04
N LEU A 17 -2.75 -1.66 -6.84
CA LEU A 17 -2.69 -2.89 -6.05
C LEU A 17 -4.09 -3.41 -5.69
N THR A 18 -5.04 -2.52 -5.41
CA THR A 18 -6.42 -2.88 -5.09
C THR A 18 -7.12 -3.51 -6.29
N VAL A 19 -6.89 -2.98 -7.50
CA VAL A 19 -7.42 -3.57 -8.74
C VAL A 19 -6.86 -4.99 -8.93
N PHE A 20 -5.55 -5.17 -8.82
CA PHE A 20 -4.95 -6.50 -8.93
C PHE A 20 -5.42 -7.47 -7.85
N TYR A 21 -5.55 -7.01 -6.61
CA TYR A 21 -6.08 -7.82 -5.52
C TYR A 21 -7.51 -8.30 -5.81
N THR A 22 -8.35 -7.40 -6.31
CA THR A 22 -9.74 -7.72 -6.70
C THR A 22 -9.79 -8.70 -7.84
N LEU A 23 -8.96 -8.52 -8.87
CA LEU A 23 -8.86 -9.46 -9.99
C LEU A 23 -8.40 -10.84 -9.53
N GLY A 24 -7.50 -10.95 -8.55
CA GLY A 24 -7.08 -12.25 -8.03
C GLY A 24 -8.11 -12.88 -7.09
N LEU A 25 -8.95 -12.09 -6.41
CA LEU A 25 -10.11 -12.60 -5.66
C LEU A 25 -11.21 -13.16 -6.56
N VAL A 26 -11.47 -12.51 -7.69
CA VAL A 26 -12.48 -12.94 -8.68
C VAL A 26 -11.94 -14.10 -9.55
N GLY A 27 -10.67 -14.48 -9.39
CA GLY A 27 -10.05 -15.61 -10.09
C GLY A 27 -9.58 -15.29 -11.51
N VAL A 28 -9.46 -14.00 -11.87
CA VAL A 28 -8.92 -13.57 -13.17
C VAL A 28 -7.39 -13.73 -13.22
N ILE A 29 -6.73 -13.55 -12.08
CA ILE A 29 -5.29 -13.80 -11.90
C ILE A 29 -5.07 -14.79 -10.75
N PRO A 30 -3.90 -15.47 -10.71
CA PRO A 30 -3.62 -16.48 -9.68
C PRO A 30 -3.75 -15.90 -8.27
N PHE A 31 -4.43 -16.63 -7.39
CA PHE A 31 -4.65 -16.21 -6.00
C PHE A 31 -3.35 -15.91 -5.24
N GLU A 32 -2.26 -16.58 -5.61
CA GLU A 32 -0.90 -16.33 -5.10
C GLU A 32 -0.50 -14.85 -5.23
N VAL A 33 -0.87 -14.19 -6.33
CA VAL A 33 -0.58 -12.77 -6.56
C VAL A 33 -1.32 -11.90 -5.54
N SER A 34 -2.61 -12.17 -5.30
CA SER A 34 -3.39 -11.46 -4.29
C SER A 34 -2.82 -11.65 -2.88
N TYR A 35 -2.34 -12.86 -2.56
CA TYR A 35 -1.69 -13.15 -1.28
C TYR A 35 -0.46 -12.26 -1.05
N TYR A 36 0.45 -12.16 -2.04
CA TYR A 36 1.62 -11.28 -1.94
C TYR A 36 1.25 -9.79 -1.89
N ILE A 37 0.22 -9.38 -2.63
CA ILE A 37 -0.28 -7.99 -2.57
C ILE A 37 -0.79 -7.65 -1.17
N THR A 38 -1.54 -8.56 -0.53
CA THR A 38 -2.02 -8.36 0.85
C THR A 38 -0.86 -8.22 1.83
N ILE A 39 0.13 -9.12 1.77
CA ILE A 39 1.31 -9.04 2.63
C ILE A 39 2.05 -7.72 2.43
N PHE A 40 2.27 -7.32 1.18
CA PHE A 40 2.93 -6.06 0.85
C PHE A 40 2.17 -4.87 1.44
N MET A 41 0.84 -4.83 1.28
CA MET A 41 0.00 -3.76 1.82
C MET A 41 0.05 -3.68 3.35
N ILE A 42 0.07 -4.82 4.04
CA ILE A 42 0.21 -4.88 5.50
C ILE A 42 1.57 -4.28 5.92
N ILE A 43 2.66 -4.70 5.29
CA ILE A 43 4.00 -4.18 5.59
C ILE A 43 4.08 -2.68 5.31
N LEU A 44 3.59 -2.25 4.15
CA LEU A 44 3.54 -0.84 3.75
C LEU A 44 2.78 0.00 4.79
N PHE A 45 1.61 -0.48 5.24
CA PHE A 45 0.80 0.19 6.24
C PHE A 45 1.51 0.28 7.59
N VAL A 46 2.16 -0.79 8.04
CA VAL A 46 2.94 -0.81 9.29
C VAL A 46 4.11 0.18 9.23
N LEU A 47 4.83 0.20 8.10
CA LEU A 47 5.95 1.13 7.90
C LEU A 47 5.49 2.59 7.88
N LEU A 48 4.39 2.90 7.17
CA LEU A 48 3.81 4.25 7.16
C LEU A 48 3.28 4.67 8.53
N ARG A 49 2.64 3.76 9.25
CA ARG A 49 2.17 3.98 10.63
C ARG A 49 3.35 4.32 11.54
N TRP A 50 4.46 3.61 11.40
CA TRP A 50 5.68 3.83 12.18
C TRP A 50 6.35 5.16 11.84
N ASP A 51 6.47 5.50 10.55
CA ASP A 51 7.01 6.79 10.09
C ASP A 51 6.17 7.98 10.60
N HIS A 52 4.84 7.87 10.52
CA HIS A 52 3.94 8.89 11.05
C HIS A 52 4.11 9.09 12.57
N HIS A 53 4.33 8.01 13.34
CA HIS A 53 4.59 8.11 14.78
C HIS A 53 5.98 8.69 15.09
N ARG A 54 7.02 8.39 14.30
CA ARG A 54 8.34 9.03 14.44
C ARG A 54 8.32 10.53 14.11
N GLY A 55 7.50 10.94 13.13
CA GLY A 55 7.37 12.34 12.72
C GLY A 55 6.72 13.23 13.79
N LYS A 56 5.90 12.68 14.68
CA LYS A 56 5.21 13.41 15.76
C LYS A 56 6.07 13.67 17.02
N GLY A 57 7.27 13.08 17.11
CA GLY A 57 8.19 13.30 18.25
C GLY A 57 9.19 14.43 18.03
N ARG A 58 9.06 15.20 16.94
CA ARG A 58 9.96 16.30 16.54
C ARG A 58 9.25 17.66 16.39
N GLU A 59 8.01 17.75 16.85
CA GLU A 59 7.25 19.00 16.96
C GLU A 59 6.98 19.28 18.45
#